data_AF-A0A961LHS5-F1
#
_entry.id   AF-A0A961LHS5-F1
#
_cell.length_a   1.000
_cell.length_b   1.000
_cell.length_c   1.000
_cell.angle_alpha   90.00
_cell.angle_beta   90.00
_cell.angle_gamma   90.00
#
_symmetry.space_group_name_H-M   'P 1'
#
loop_
_entity.id
_entity.type
_entity.pdbx_description
1 polymer ?
#
loop_
_entity_poly.entity_id
_entity_poly.type
_entity_poly.pdbx_seq_one_letter_code
_entity_poly.pdbx_strand_id
1 'polypeptide(L)'
;MRPLIMALALLAAGPAVAGNGEPVAAPAAGVKLAQDDGKPVASDPQLRIEQAFSKAPGTSIEQKIGQMVLIGFNGDTVDNKAFKRTRAQLEKGEITGVIYLKRNIRNAASVKAMNAELQIAAGDLPPLISIDQEGGRIERLTSAVGFPETPSAARMAASVDPRGALEAYGRMAANLKAWGFNLNFGPVVDLNVNASNPIIGKLGRSYSADPAKVADYASAFVNGHRQHRVLTALKHFPGHGSSTRDSHKGAVDVTASWTPQELEPFRSLIRGKDADLVMSGHVHNGQLQAKGDKAPMSLSPALARSLRGDLKFNGVIITDDMQMDAVHGAYSLANAVLRAVKAGNDIMIFANDKHADPDIPGKVALILKEAAAKDPAVRRAIDASYARIVRMKNWLLTTNSIAASARVNPDTQALRDLSASTRAVLSAELMQANRRDVRLALPGGVLF
;
A
#
# COMPACT_ATOMS: atom_id res chain seq x y z
N MET A 1 13.53 59.60 32.31
CA MET A 1 12.39 59.88 33.20
C MET A 1 11.32 58.83 32.96
N ARG A 2 11.05 57.98 33.95
CA ARG A 2 9.82 57.16 34.09
C ARG A 2 8.75 58.03 34.77
N PRO A 3 7.47 57.62 34.96
CA PRO A 3 6.56 56.72 34.22
C PRO A 3 5.12 57.32 34.14
N LEU A 4 4.11 56.58 33.65
CA LEU A 4 2.80 56.61 34.33
C LEU A 4 2.07 55.26 34.22
N ILE A 5 1.69 54.78 35.40
CA ILE A 5 0.85 53.63 35.72
C ILE A 5 -0.58 54.18 35.89
N MET A 6 -1.60 53.44 35.47
CA MET A 6 -2.88 53.48 36.20
C MET A 6 -3.63 52.14 36.05
N ALA A 7 -3.80 51.48 37.19
CA ALA A 7 -4.74 50.40 37.42
C ALA A 7 -6.00 50.99 38.09
N LEU A 8 -7.18 50.44 37.79
CA LEU A 8 -8.28 50.42 38.76
C LEU A 8 -9.25 49.28 38.46
N ALA A 9 -9.45 48.45 39.48
CA ALA A 9 -10.49 47.44 39.59
C ALA A 9 -11.73 48.06 40.28
N LEU A 10 -12.94 47.60 39.97
CA LEU A 10 -14.06 47.67 40.90
C LEU A 10 -15.05 46.50 40.71
N LEU A 11 -15.31 45.84 41.84
CA LEU A 11 -16.33 44.83 42.12
C LEU A 11 -17.67 45.51 42.49
N ALA A 12 -18.80 44.91 42.10
CA ALA A 12 -20.09 44.83 42.82
C ALA A 12 -21.04 43.96 41.96
N ALA A 13 -21.65 42.83 42.35
CA ALA A 13 -22.43 42.39 43.52
C ALA A 13 -23.94 42.25 43.18
N GLY A 14 -24.37 40.98 42.96
CA GLY A 14 -25.70 40.41 43.29
C GLY A 14 -26.93 40.74 42.43
N PRO A 15 -28.05 39.96 42.54
CA PRO A 15 -28.32 38.89 43.51
C PRO A 15 -28.71 37.53 42.90
N ALA A 16 -28.69 36.54 43.79
CA ALA A 16 -29.08 35.14 43.61
C ALA A 16 -30.59 34.90 43.77
N VAL A 17 -31.09 33.83 43.17
CA VAL A 17 -32.29 33.11 43.61
C VAL A 17 -31.94 31.63 43.71
N ALA A 18 -32.24 31.05 44.87
CA ALA A 18 -31.97 29.69 45.28
C ALA A 18 -33.04 28.71 44.79
N GLY A 19 -32.64 27.46 44.57
CA GLY A 19 -33.52 26.30 44.41
C GLY A 19 -32.77 25.03 44.82
N ASN A 20 -33.19 24.45 45.94
CA ASN A 20 -32.64 23.27 46.63
C ASN A 20 -32.82 21.96 45.83
N GLY A 21 -31.96 20.96 46.08
CA GLY A 21 -32.31 19.56 45.77
C GLY A 21 -31.18 18.53 45.63
N GLU A 22 -30.57 18.18 46.78
CA GLU A 22 -29.96 16.88 47.13
C GLU A 22 -28.64 16.32 46.51
N PRO A 23 -27.86 15.55 47.31
CA PRO A 23 -26.45 15.28 47.06
C PRO A 23 -26.22 13.91 46.41
N VAL A 24 -25.40 13.85 45.36
CA VAL A 24 -24.93 12.57 44.81
C VAL A 24 -23.61 12.18 45.48
N ALA A 25 -23.67 11.07 46.20
CA ALA A 25 -22.59 10.44 46.94
C ALA A 25 -21.37 10.09 46.06
N ALA A 26 -20.18 10.30 46.61
CA ALA A 26 -18.95 9.70 46.13
C ALA A 26 -18.87 8.22 46.57
N PRO A 27 -18.42 7.29 45.72
CA PRO A 27 -17.88 6.04 46.20
C PRO A 27 -16.34 6.09 46.19
N ALA A 28 -15.78 5.86 47.38
CA ALA A 28 -14.39 5.48 47.56
C ALA A 28 -14.23 3.95 47.42
N ALA A 29 -13.00 3.55 47.11
CA ALA A 29 -12.35 2.25 47.29
C ALA A 29 -12.57 1.14 46.23
N GLY A 30 -11.45 0.83 45.55
CA GLY A 30 -10.91 -0.53 45.59
C GLY A 30 -11.24 -1.47 44.44
N VAL A 31 -10.85 -1.13 43.20
CA VAL A 31 -10.67 -2.17 42.17
C VAL A 31 -9.19 -2.56 42.14
N LYS A 32 -8.87 -3.76 42.65
CA LYS A 32 -7.59 -4.42 42.38
C LYS A 32 -7.46 -4.56 40.87
N LEU A 33 -6.48 -3.87 40.28
CA LEU A 33 -6.00 -4.18 38.94
C LEU A 33 -5.52 -5.63 38.97
N ALA A 34 -6.19 -6.49 38.19
CA ALA A 34 -5.70 -7.83 37.92
C ALA A 34 -4.28 -7.69 37.35
N GLN A 35 -3.33 -8.36 37.99
CA GLN A 35 -1.99 -8.52 37.46
C GLN A 35 -2.10 -9.25 36.13
N ASP A 36 -1.60 -8.64 35.06
CA ASP A 36 -1.47 -9.23 33.73
C ASP A 36 -0.40 -10.33 33.79
N ASP A 37 -0.83 -11.56 33.99
CA ASP A 37 -0.01 -12.76 34.01
C ASP A 37 0.39 -13.17 32.59
N GLY A 38 1.19 -12.34 31.93
CA GLY A 38 2.33 -12.70 31.08
C GLY A 38 2.19 -13.82 30.03
N LYS A 39 0.98 -14.16 29.58
CA LYS A 39 0.78 -15.19 28.55
C LYS A 39 0.97 -14.58 27.16
N PRO A 40 1.70 -15.25 26.25
CA PRO A 40 1.92 -14.72 24.90
C PRO A 40 0.58 -14.63 24.18
N VAL A 41 0.31 -13.46 23.57
CA VAL A 41 -0.81 -13.20 22.67
C VAL A 41 -0.65 -14.08 21.41
N ALA A 42 -1.05 -15.35 21.50
CA ALA A 42 -1.00 -16.35 20.43
C ALA A 42 -2.37 -16.59 19.77
N SER A 43 -3.31 -15.65 19.90
CA SER A 43 -4.69 -15.79 19.43
C SER A 43 -4.99 -15.14 18.08
N ASP A 44 -4.08 -14.36 17.48
CA ASP A 44 -4.33 -13.73 16.18
C ASP A 44 -4.06 -14.71 15.01
N PRO A 45 -5.09 -15.13 14.23
CA PRO A 45 -4.92 -15.98 13.07
C PRO A 45 -4.00 -15.38 12.00
N GLN A 46 -3.89 -14.04 11.92
CA GLN A 46 -3.03 -13.35 10.97
C GLN A 46 -1.55 -13.50 11.34
N LEU A 47 -1.22 -13.45 12.63
CA LEU A 47 0.12 -13.72 13.14
C LEU A 47 0.57 -15.15 12.83
N ARG A 48 -0.37 -16.12 12.88
CA ARG A 48 -0.11 -17.53 12.52
C ARG A 48 0.19 -17.71 11.04
N ILE A 49 -0.52 -17.00 10.16
CA ILE A 49 -0.28 -17.01 8.72
C ILE A 49 1.06 -16.34 8.38
N GLU A 50 1.39 -15.21 9.02
CA GLU A 50 2.71 -14.56 8.91
C GLU A 50 3.84 -15.50 9.32
N GLN A 51 3.67 -16.20 10.44
CA GLN A 51 4.62 -17.20 10.91
C GLN A 51 4.74 -18.39 9.95
N ALA A 52 3.62 -18.87 9.37
CA ALA A 52 3.63 -19.99 8.43
C ALA A 52 4.38 -19.66 7.12
N PHE A 53 4.13 -18.50 6.51
CA PHE A 53 4.85 -18.07 5.30
C PHE A 53 6.30 -17.68 5.57
N SER A 54 6.62 -17.12 6.76
CA SER A 54 8.01 -16.82 7.13
C SER A 54 8.89 -18.08 7.22
N LYS A 55 8.27 -19.24 7.52
CA LYS A 55 8.89 -20.54 7.74
C LYS A 55 8.78 -21.51 6.56
N ALA A 56 8.27 -21.07 5.39
CA ALA A 56 8.23 -21.93 4.20
C ALA A 56 9.62 -22.52 3.95
N PRO A 57 9.82 -23.85 4.10
CA PRO A 57 11.13 -24.45 3.93
C PRO A 57 11.61 -24.24 2.48
N GLY A 58 12.82 -23.70 2.31
CA GLY A 58 13.50 -23.65 1.01
C GLY A 58 13.71 -22.28 0.36
N THR A 59 13.03 -21.20 0.78
CA THR A 59 13.29 -19.86 0.20
C THR A 59 14.55 -19.21 0.79
N SER A 60 15.53 -18.89 -0.05
CA SER A 60 16.77 -18.23 0.39
C SER A 60 16.52 -16.80 0.85
N ILE A 61 17.44 -16.23 1.65
CA ILE A 61 17.32 -14.84 2.07
C ILE A 61 17.40 -13.89 0.87
N GLU A 62 18.20 -14.23 -0.15
CA GLU A 62 18.34 -13.47 -1.38
C GLU A 62 17.01 -13.41 -2.14
N GLN A 63 16.29 -14.53 -2.25
CA GLN A 63 14.96 -14.56 -2.87
C GLN A 63 13.95 -13.73 -2.08
N LYS A 64 14.00 -13.76 -0.74
CA LYS A 64 13.16 -12.91 0.12
C LYS A 64 13.46 -11.43 -0.11
N ILE A 65 14.75 -11.06 -0.15
CA ILE A 65 15.18 -9.68 -0.44
C ILE A 65 14.76 -9.25 -1.84
N GLY A 66 14.87 -10.12 -2.84
CA GLY A 66 14.45 -9.79 -4.21
C GLY A 66 12.97 -9.44 -4.29
N GLN A 67 12.11 -10.08 -3.48
CA GLN A 67 10.70 -9.67 -3.39
C GLN A 67 10.48 -8.26 -2.81
N MET A 68 11.47 -7.68 -2.12
CA MET A 68 11.44 -6.33 -1.56
C MET A 68 11.95 -5.27 -2.54
N VAL A 69 12.37 -5.62 -3.76
CA VAL A 69 12.97 -4.70 -4.73
C VAL A 69 12.10 -4.59 -5.96
N LEU A 70 11.60 -3.38 -6.26
CA LEU A 70 10.85 -3.06 -7.47
C LEU A 70 11.64 -2.04 -8.30
N ILE A 71 11.92 -2.33 -9.57
CA ILE A 71 12.81 -1.50 -10.39
C ILE A 71 12.15 -0.94 -11.64
N GLY A 72 12.59 0.24 -12.09
CA GLY A 72 12.36 0.66 -13.47
C GLY A 72 13.46 0.19 -14.41
N PHE A 73 13.26 0.36 -15.72
CA PHE A 73 14.22 -0.02 -16.75
C PHE A 73 14.19 0.94 -17.96
N ASN A 74 15.25 0.92 -18.77
CA ASN A 74 15.41 1.78 -19.96
C ASN A 74 15.19 0.99 -21.25
N GLY A 75 13.92 0.83 -21.66
CA GLY A 75 13.59 0.16 -22.91
C GLY A 75 12.09 0.09 -23.17
N ASP A 76 11.72 -0.02 -24.43
CA ASP A 76 10.33 0.06 -24.89
C ASP A 76 9.92 -1.13 -25.77
N THR A 77 10.78 -2.15 -25.90
CA THR A 77 10.55 -3.40 -26.63
C THR A 77 11.22 -4.60 -25.94
N VAL A 78 10.77 -5.81 -26.29
CA VAL A 78 11.35 -7.08 -25.79
C VAL A 78 12.80 -7.28 -26.22
N ASP A 79 13.23 -6.65 -27.31
CA ASP A 79 14.58 -6.78 -27.83
C ASP A 79 15.61 -5.89 -27.15
N ASN A 80 15.14 -4.88 -26.41
CA ASN A 80 16.00 -3.96 -25.71
C ASN A 80 16.88 -4.68 -24.68
N LYS A 81 18.18 -4.38 -24.68
CA LYS A 81 19.16 -4.99 -23.78
C LYS A 81 18.82 -4.79 -22.29
N ALA A 82 18.33 -3.60 -21.91
CA ALA A 82 17.94 -3.32 -20.54
C ALA A 82 16.67 -4.07 -20.13
N PHE A 83 15.72 -4.25 -21.06
CA PHE A 83 14.55 -5.11 -20.82
C PHE A 83 14.97 -6.57 -20.63
N LYS A 84 15.79 -7.13 -21.53
CA LYS A 84 16.33 -8.50 -21.42
C LYS A 84 17.05 -8.72 -20.09
N ARG A 85 17.83 -7.74 -19.64
CA ARG A 85 18.47 -7.74 -18.32
C ARG A 85 17.42 -7.77 -17.19
N THR A 86 16.43 -6.90 -17.23
CA THR A 86 15.36 -6.81 -16.22
C THR A 86 14.57 -8.11 -16.13
N ARG A 87 14.22 -8.71 -17.27
CA ARG A 87 13.57 -10.03 -17.36
C ARG A 87 14.42 -11.11 -16.68
N ALA A 88 15.74 -11.13 -16.93
CA ALA A 88 16.64 -12.09 -16.30
C ALA A 88 16.79 -11.88 -14.79
N GLN A 89 16.76 -10.63 -14.30
CA GLN A 89 16.76 -10.32 -12.87
C GLN A 89 15.48 -10.82 -12.19
N LEU A 90 14.33 -10.68 -12.87
CA LEU A 90 13.06 -11.22 -12.39
C LEU A 90 13.09 -12.76 -12.33
N GLU A 91 13.59 -13.42 -13.38
CA GLU A 91 13.72 -14.88 -13.47
C GLU A 91 14.61 -15.47 -12.37
N LYS A 92 15.69 -14.77 -12.00
CA LYS A 92 16.56 -15.15 -10.89
C LYS A 92 15.97 -14.85 -9.50
N GLY A 93 14.82 -14.20 -9.43
CA GLY A 93 14.20 -13.76 -8.19
C GLY A 93 14.95 -12.61 -7.50
N GLU A 94 15.73 -11.82 -8.25
CA GLU A 94 16.46 -10.64 -7.73
C GLU A 94 15.54 -9.43 -7.55
N ILE A 95 14.37 -9.42 -8.21
CA ILE A 95 13.37 -8.35 -8.12
C ILE A 95 11.96 -8.93 -8.00
N THR A 96 11.04 -8.14 -7.46
CA THR A 96 9.62 -8.48 -7.27
C THR A 96 8.76 -8.16 -8.49
N GLY A 97 9.27 -7.29 -9.36
CA GLY A 97 8.50 -6.65 -10.41
C GLY A 97 9.15 -5.36 -10.91
N VAL A 98 8.39 -4.63 -11.73
CA VAL A 98 8.85 -3.44 -12.44
C VAL A 98 7.89 -2.25 -12.31
N ILE A 99 8.42 -1.04 -12.41
CA ILE A 99 7.65 0.21 -12.64
C ILE A 99 7.89 0.71 -14.07
N TYR A 100 6.79 0.96 -14.78
CA TYR A 100 6.81 1.58 -16.10
C TYR A 100 6.81 3.10 -15.99
N LEU A 101 7.69 3.72 -16.76
CA LEU A 101 7.71 5.16 -17.03
C LEU A 101 7.44 5.42 -18.51
N LYS A 102 7.27 6.69 -18.89
CA LYS A 102 6.88 7.08 -20.26
C LYS A 102 7.81 6.47 -21.33
N ARG A 103 9.11 6.36 -21.03
CA ARG A 103 10.12 5.75 -21.90
C ARG A 103 9.90 4.27 -22.22
N ASN A 104 9.03 3.57 -21.49
CA ASN A 104 8.71 2.17 -21.73
C ASN A 104 7.48 2.00 -22.63
N ILE A 105 6.77 3.08 -22.95
CA ILE A 105 5.48 3.05 -23.64
C ILE A 105 5.66 3.46 -25.10
N ARG A 106 6.02 2.50 -25.95
CA ARG A 106 6.04 2.71 -27.41
C ARG A 106 4.64 2.65 -28.01
N ASN A 107 3.93 1.55 -27.75
CA ASN A 107 2.56 1.29 -28.18
C ASN A 107 2.00 0.08 -27.41
N ALA A 108 0.70 -0.19 -27.56
CA ALA A 108 0.01 -1.29 -26.89
C ALA A 108 0.66 -2.67 -27.15
N ALA A 109 1.07 -2.95 -28.39
CA ALA A 109 1.63 -4.25 -28.76
C ALA A 109 2.96 -4.50 -28.02
N SER A 110 3.83 -3.50 -27.98
CA SER A 110 5.12 -3.60 -27.30
C SER A 110 4.98 -3.77 -25.78
N VAL A 111 4.09 -3.00 -25.15
CA VAL A 111 3.81 -3.11 -23.71
C VAL A 111 3.26 -4.49 -23.37
N LYS A 112 2.28 -4.99 -24.15
CA LYS A 112 1.71 -6.32 -23.95
C LYS A 112 2.76 -7.43 -24.11
N ALA A 113 3.62 -7.33 -25.12
CA ALA A 113 4.70 -8.28 -25.34
C ALA A 113 5.71 -8.29 -24.17
N MET A 114 6.16 -7.12 -23.72
CA MET A 114 7.05 -7.01 -22.56
C MET A 114 6.39 -7.54 -21.28
N ASN A 115 5.11 -7.23 -21.06
CA ASN A 115 4.40 -7.74 -19.89
C ASN A 115 4.21 -9.25 -19.94
N ALA A 116 3.94 -9.85 -21.11
CA ALA A 116 3.89 -11.30 -21.28
C ALA A 116 5.23 -11.96 -20.94
N GLU A 117 6.35 -11.41 -21.45
CA GLU A 117 7.70 -11.90 -21.13
C GLU A 117 8.04 -11.81 -19.64
N LEU A 118 7.61 -10.74 -18.96
CA LEU A 118 7.78 -10.61 -17.51
C LEU A 118 6.95 -11.63 -16.73
N GLN A 119 5.71 -11.92 -17.18
CA GLN A 119 4.87 -12.96 -16.57
C GLN A 119 5.48 -14.35 -16.76
N ILE A 120 6.04 -14.64 -17.95
CA ILE A 120 6.73 -15.92 -18.24
C ILE A 120 8.00 -16.06 -17.40
N ALA A 121 8.75 -14.98 -17.22
CA ALA A 121 9.97 -14.97 -16.42
C ALA A 121 9.70 -15.11 -14.92
N ALA A 122 8.48 -14.81 -14.46
CA ALA A 122 8.13 -14.97 -13.05
C ALA A 122 7.95 -16.45 -12.71
N GLY A 123 8.39 -16.84 -11.51
CA GLY A 123 8.11 -18.17 -10.95
C GLY A 123 6.70 -18.28 -10.38
N ASP A 124 6.54 -19.03 -9.29
CA ASP A 124 5.23 -19.30 -8.67
C ASP A 124 4.47 -18.05 -8.18
N LEU A 125 5.20 -16.96 -7.92
CA LEU A 125 4.62 -15.68 -7.51
C LEU A 125 4.55 -14.72 -8.70
N PRO A 126 3.38 -14.14 -9.01
CA PRO A 126 3.25 -13.20 -10.11
C PRO A 126 4.16 -11.98 -9.90
N PRO A 127 4.74 -11.41 -10.96
CA PRO A 127 5.51 -10.19 -10.86
C PRO A 127 4.57 -9.00 -10.63
N LEU A 128 5.04 -7.99 -9.91
CA LEU A 128 4.33 -6.71 -9.84
C LEU A 128 4.67 -5.89 -11.08
N ILE A 129 3.72 -5.72 -11.99
CA ILE A 129 3.87 -4.90 -13.19
C ILE A 129 3.10 -3.61 -12.94
N SER A 130 3.85 -2.57 -12.61
CA SER A 130 3.32 -1.34 -12.01
C SER A 130 3.46 -0.09 -12.88
N ILE A 131 2.62 0.90 -12.61
CA ILE A 131 2.57 2.17 -13.34
C ILE A 131 1.91 3.26 -12.48
N ASP A 132 2.22 4.53 -12.74
CA ASP A 132 1.44 5.67 -12.24
C ASP A 132 0.38 6.07 -13.28
N GLN A 133 -0.84 5.56 -13.12
CA GLN A 133 -1.99 5.95 -13.94
C GLN A 133 -3.05 6.56 -13.03
N GLU A 134 -2.83 7.80 -12.58
CA GLU A 134 -3.72 8.50 -11.63
C GLU A 134 -4.93 9.14 -12.34
N GLY A 135 -4.76 9.54 -13.59
CA GLY A 135 -5.65 10.47 -14.27
C GLY A 135 -5.02 11.86 -14.46
N GLY A 136 -5.54 12.61 -15.44
CA GLY A 136 -5.11 13.96 -15.72
C GLY A 136 -3.63 14.05 -16.12
N ARG A 137 -2.86 14.88 -15.43
CA ARG A 137 -1.45 15.13 -15.79
C ARG A 137 -0.50 14.00 -15.40
N ILE A 138 -0.92 13.10 -14.51
CA ILE A 138 -0.10 11.98 -14.03
C ILE A 138 -0.65 10.70 -14.63
N GLU A 139 -0.50 10.59 -15.95
CA GLU A 139 -0.77 9.41 -16.74
C GLU A 139 0.47 9.06 -17.55
N ARG A 140 0.77 7.76 -17.67
CA ARG A 140 1.84 7.28 -18.55
C ARG A 140 1.25 6.75 -19.85
N LEU A 141 0.09 6.11 -19.76
CA LEU A 141 -0.71 5.66 -20.90
C LEU A 141 -1.72 6.77 -21.22
N THR A 142 -1.64 7.30 -22.44
CA THR A 142 -2.47 8.43 -22.89
C THR A 142 -3.15 8.09 -24.21
N SER A 143 -4.03 8.98 -24.66
CA SER A 143 -4.69 8.86 -25.96
C SER A 143 -3.69 8.75 -27.12
N ALA A 144 -2.51 9.37 -26.99
CA ALA A 144 -1.42 9.30 -27.96
C ALA A 144 -0.88 7.88 -28.23
N VAL A 145 -1.07 6.94 -27.29
CA VAL A 145 -0.68 5.53 -27.45
C VAL A 145 -1.89 4.60 -27.54
N GLY A 146 -3.08 5.16 -27.77
CA GLY A 146 -4.33 4.43 -27.89
C GLY A 146 -4.92 3.97 -26.55
N PHE A 147 -4.56 4.62 -25.44
CA PHE A 147 -5.12 4.31 -24.13
C PHE A 147 -6.15 5.39 -23.70
N PRO A 148 -7.35 5.02 -23.22
CA PRO A 148 -8.34 6.00 -22.77
C PRO A 148 -7.86 6.79 -21.55
N GLU A 149 -7.90 8.12 -21.65
CA GLU A 149 -7.50 9.02 -20.56
C GLU A 149 -8.60 9.13 -19.50
N THR A 150 -8.19 9.27 -18.24
CA THR A 150 -9.11 9.51 -17.13
C THR A 150 -8.95 10.95 -16.63
N PRO A 151 -10.04 11.64 -16.22
CA PRO A 151 -9.93 12.96 -15.61
C PRO A 151 -8.99 12.97 -14.39
N SER A 152 -8.41 14.13 -14.09
CA SER A 152 -7.68 14.32 -12.83
C SER A 152 -8.59 14.07 -11.62
N ALA A 153 -8.02 13.74 -10.46
CA ALA A 153 -8.80 13.51 -9.23
C ALA A 153 -9.72 14.68 -8.89
N ALA A 154 -9.22 15.92 -9.02
CA ALA A 154 -10.02 17.13 -8.80
C ALA A 154 -11.20 17.23 -9.79
N ARG A 155 -10.96 16.91 -11.08
CA ARG A 155 -12.02 16.94 -12.10
C ARG A 155 -13.02 15.80 -11.90
N MET A 156 -12.56 14.61 -11.52
CA MET A 156 -13.41 13.47 -11.19
C MET A 156 -14.38 13.84 -10.05
N ALA A 157 -13.85 14.39 -8.95
CA ALA A 157 -14.61 14.81 -7.78
C ALA A 157 -15.55 16.01 -8.02
N ALA A 158 -15.37 16.73 -9.12
CA ALA A 158 -16.24 17.82 -9.56
C ALA A 158 -17.29 17.37 -10.60
N SER A 159 -17.09 16.24 -11.28
CA SER A 159 -17.91 15.84 -12.43
C SER A 159 -18.89 14.72 -12.11
N VAL A 160 -18.56 13.82 -11.18
CA VAL A 160 -19.37 12.66 -10.84
C VAL A 160 -19.35 12.41 -9.34
N ASP A 161 -20.37 11.72 -8.81
CA ASP A 161 -20.38 11.21 -7.43
C ASP A 161 -19.39 10.02 -7.27
N PRO A 162 -19.14 9.52 -6.05
CA PRO A 162 -18.25 8.38 -5.83
C PRO A 162 -18.64 7.11 -6.59
N ARG A 163 -19.93 6.89 -6.90
CA ARG A 163 -20.37 5.73 -7.71
C ARG A 163 -19.97 5.89 -9.18
N GLY A 164 -20.15 7.08 -9.75
CA GLY A 164 -19.64 7.37 -11.10
C GLY A 164 -18.11 7.29 -11.17
N ALA A 165 -17.41 7.69 -10.10
CA ALA A 165 -15.96 7.53 -10.00
C ALA A 165 -15.55 6.05 -9.96
N LEU A 166 -16.26 5.20 -9.22
CA LEU A 166 -16.05 3.75 -9.16
C LEU A 166 -16.09 3.14 -10.57
N GLU A 167 -17.11 3.48 -11.35
CA GLU A 167 -17.25 2.98 -12.73
C GLU A 167 -16.11 3.47 -13.64
N ALA A 168 -15.71 4.74 -13.51
CA ALA A 168 -14.61 5.31 -14.29
C ALA A 168 -13.28 4.62 -13.96
N TYR A 169 -12.98 4.43 -12.68
CA TYR A 169 -11.77 3.74 -12.24
C TYR A 169 -11.81 2.23 -12.53
N GLY A 170 -12.98 1.61 -12.52
CA GLY A 170 -13.17 0.24 -13.03
C GLY A 170 -12.78 0.13 -14.50
N ARG A 171 -13.24 1.05 -15.37
CA ARG A 171 -12.83 1.09 -16.78
C ARG A 171 -11.32 1.30 -16.95
N MET A 172 -10.72 2.21 -16.19
CA MET A 172 -9.25 2.39 -16.18
C MET A 172 -8.54 1.08 -15.84
N ALA A 173 -8.96 0.42 -14.76
CA ALA A 173 -8.35 -0.82 -14.30
C ALA A 173 -8.54 -1.99 -15.28
N ALA A 174 -9.71 -2.08 -15.93
CA ALA A 174 -9.96 -3.05 -16.99
C ALA A 174 -8.95 -2.89 -18.14
N ASN A 175 -8.70 -1.64 -18.57
CA ASN A 175 -7.74 -1.34 -19.63
C ASN A 175 -6.30 -1.62 -19.20
N LEU A 176 -5.92 -1.25 -17.97
CA LEU A 176 -4.62 -1.59 -17.39
C LEU A 176 -4.40 -3.10 -17.37
N LYS A 177 -5.40 -3.86 -16.91
CA LYS A 177 -5.36 -5.31 -16.87
C LYS A 177 -5.23 -5.91 -18.27
N ALA A 178 -5.96 -5.38 -19.25
CA ALA A 178 -5.88 -5.82 -20.65
C ALA A 178 -4.50 -5.57 -21.28
N TRP A 179 -3.70 -4.66 -20.74
CA TRP A 179 -2.31 -4.41 -21.13
C TRP A 179 -1.29 -5.18 -20.28
N GLY A 180 -1.74 -5.93 -19.27
CA GLY A 180 -0.89 -6.78 -18.43
C GLY A 180 -0.39 -6.13 -17.14
N PHE A 181 -0.86 -4.93 -16.80
CA PHE A 181 -0.57 -4.31 -15.51
C PHE A 181 -1.40 -4.93 -14.39
N ASN A 182 -0.83 -5.02 -13.19
CA ASN A 182 -1.49 -5.56 -12.00
C ASN A 182 -1.26 -4.74 -10.73
N LEU A 183 -0.56 -3.60 -10.83
CA LEU A 183 -0.41 -2.62 -9.76
C LEU A 183 -0.50 -1.21 -10.36
N ASN A 184 -1.38 -0.37 -9.84
CA ASN A 184 -1.44 1.05 -10.17
C ASN A 184 -1.08 1.87 -8.94
N PHE A 185 -0.11 2.76 -9.04
CA PHE A 185 0.26 3.68 -7.97
C PHE A 185 -0.74 4.83 -7.91
N GLY A 186 -1.86 4.56 -7.25
CA GLY A 186 -2.92 5.48 -6.88
C GLY A 186 -3.90 4.73 -5.98
N PRO A 187 -4.89 5.39 -5.37
CA PRO A 187 -5.20 6.81 -5.50
C PRO A 187 -4.26 7.71 -4.67
N VAL A 188 -4.16 8.97 -5.09
CA VAL A 188 -3.60 10.04 -4.24
C VAL A 188 -4.64 10.40 -3.18
N VAL A 189 -4.26 10.29 -1.91
CA VAL A 189 -5.12 10.59 -0.75
C VAL A 189 -4.65 11.82 0.03
N ASP A 190 -3.68 12.56 -0.53
CA ASP A 190 -3.27 13.86 -0.02
C ASP A 190 -4.43 14.87 -0.10
N LEU A 191 -4.57 15.74 0.90
CA LEU A 191 -5.61 16.76 0.91
C LEU A 191 -5.20 17.99 0.10
N ASN A 192 -6.12 18.60 -0.63
CA ASN A 192 -5.88 19.86 -1.33
C ASN A 192 -5.98 21.09 -0.39
N VAL A 193 -5.35 21.02 0.79
CA VAL A 193 -5.37 22.10 1.79
C VAL A 193 -4.44 23.27 1.44
N ASN A 194 -3.47 23.04 0.54
CA ASN A 194 -2.66 24.09 -0.05
C ASN A 194 -2.81 24.07 -1.58
N ALA A 195 -3.68 24.93 -2.13
CA ALA A 195 -3.90 25.03 -3.57
C ALA A 195 -2.65 25.43 -4.37
N SER A 196 -1.66 26.08 -3.73
CA SER A 196 -0.41 26.47 -4.37
C SER A 196 0.64 25.36 -4.41
N ASN A 197 0.38 24.23 -3.73
CA ASN A 197 1.24 23.06 -3.71
C ASN A 197 1.59 22.63 -5.16
N PRO A 198 2.89 22.62 -5.52
CA PRO A 198 3.31 22.42 -6.90
C PRO A 198 3.08 21.01 -7.41
N ILE A 199 3.01 20.02 -6.52
CA ILE A 199 2.98 18.61 -6.89
C ILE A 199 1.63 17.94 -6.64
N ILE A 200 0.77 18.48 -5.77
CA ILE A 200 -0.59 17.97 -5.50
C ILE A 200 -1.66 18.90 -6.08
N GLY A 201 -1.82 20.09 -5.49
CA GLY A 201 -2.91 21.02 -5.78
C GLY A 201 -2.87 21.57 -7.21
N LYS A 202 -1.75 22.13 -7.65
CA LYS A 202 -1.60 22.71 -9.01
C LYS A 202 -1.79 21.71 -10.14
N LEU A 203 -1.58 20.42 -9.87
CA LEU A 203 -1.73 19.34 -10.84
C LEU A 203 -3.12 18.68 -10.78
N GLY A 204 -3.98 19.08 -9.84
CA GLY A 204 -5.31 18.53 -9.66
C GLY A 204 -5.31 17.06 -9.22
N ARG A 205 -4.26 16.61 -8.52
CA ARG A 205 -4.07 15.21 -8.10
C ARG A 205 -4.86 14.82 -6.86
N SER A 206 -5.33 15.79 -6.08
CA SER A 206 -6.18 15.55 -4.92
C SER A 206 -7.66 15.73 -5.27
N TYR A 207 -8.52 14.93 -4.65
CA TYR A 207 -9.97 14.99 -4.80
C TYR A 207 -10.60 16.21 -4.11
N SER A 208 -10.06 16.63 -2.97
CA SER A 208 -10.67 17.65 -2.11
C SER A 208 -9.73 18.11 -0.99
N ALA A 209 -10.03 19.24 -0.36
CA ALA A 209 -9.47 19.60 0.95
C ALA A 209 -10.18 18.87 2.11
N ASP A 210 -11.40 18.38 1.89
CA ASP A 210 -12.19 17.61 2.86
C ASP A 210 -11.71 16.14 2.91
N PRO A 211 -11.23 15.65 4.07
CA PRO A 211 -10.78 14.28 4.24
C PRO A 211 -11.83 13.21 3.95
N ALA A 212 -13.10 13.45 4.29
CA ALA A 212 -14.17 12.48 4.06
C ALA A 212 -14.42 12.29 2.56
N LYS A 213 -14.50 13.41 1.83
CA LYS A 213 -14.60 13.39 0.37
C LYS A 213 -13.38 12.70 -0.27
N VAL A 214 -12.16 12.94 0.21
CA VAL A 214 -10.97 12.23 -0.29
C VAL A 214 -11.09 10.72 -0.06
N ALA A 215 -11.53 10.29 1.12
CA ALA A 215 -11.70 8.87 1.43
C ALA A 215 -12.75 8.19 0.54
N ASP A 216 -13.89 8.84 0.28
CA ASP A 216 -14.96 8.27 -0.56
C ASP A 216 -14.50 7.99 -2.00
N TYR A 217 -13.84 8.97 -2.64
CA TYR A 217 -13.34 8.80 -4.01
C TYR A 217 -12.13 7.86 -4.07
N ALA A 218 -11.28 7.86 -3.05
CA ALA A 218 -10.18 6.90 -2.96
C ALA A 218 -10.69 5.47 -2.79
N SER A 219 -11.73 5.24 -1.99
CA SER A 219 -12.39 3.94 -1.87
C SER A 219 -12.98 3.50 -3.22
N ALA A 220 -13.62 4.43 -3.96
CA ALA A 220 -14.09 4.16 -5.31
C ALA A 220 -12.96 3.76 -6.28
N PHE A 221 -11.81 4.42 -6.21
CA PHE A 221 -10.62 4.07 -7.00
C PHE A 221 -10.13 2.65 -6.67
N VAL A 222 -9.91 2.37 -5.39
CA VAL A 222 -9.42 1.07 -4.89
C VAL A 222 -10.36 -0.05 -5.31
N ASN A 223 -11.66 0.12 -5.07
CA ASN A 223 -12.66 -0.91 -5.38
C ASN A 223 -12.86 -1.11 -6.89
N GLY A 224 -12.76 -0.06 -7.70
CA GLY A 224 -12.78 -0.17 -9.16
C GLY A 224 -11.58 -0.96 -9.69
N HIS A 225 -10.40 -0.77 -9.10
CA HIS A 225 -9.20 -1.53 -9.47
C HIS A 225 -9.26 -3.00 -9.03
N ARG A 226 -9.80 -3.25 -7.83
CA ARG A 226 -9.98 -4.62 -7.31
C ARG A 226 -10.89 -5.48 -8.19
N GLN A 227 -11.93 -4.90 -8.80
CA GLN A 227 -12.81 -5.61 -9.75
C GLN A 227 -12.05 -6.28 -10.89
N HIS A 228 -10.91 -5.70 -11.28
CA HIS A 228 -10.06 -6.18 -12.39
C HIS A 228 -8.73 -6.78 -11.92
N ARG A 229 -8.59 -7.08 -10.62
CA ARG A 229 -7.36 -7.64 -10.02
C ARG A 229 -6.13 -6.78 -10.31
N VAL A 230 -6.29 -5.47 -10.17
CA VAL A 230 -5.20 -4.50 -10.16
C VAL A 230 -5.07 -3.97 -8.74
N LEU A 231 -3.91 -4.13 -8.14
CA LEU A 231 -3.60 -3.60 -6.81
C LEU A 231 -3.44 -2.07 -6.86
N THR A 232 -3.64 -1.42 -5.71
CA THR A 232 -3.56 0.03 -5.56
C THR A 232 -2.66 0.43 -4.40
N ALA A 233 -2.10 1.65 -4.43
CA ALA A 233 -1.27 2.17 -3.36
C ALA A 233 -1.73 3.57 -2.94
N LEU A 234 -2.21 3.69 -1.70
CA LEU A 234 -2.56 4.99 -1.12
C LEU A 234 -1.28 5.83 -0.98
N LYS A 235 -1.29 7.07 -1.48
CA LYS A 235 -0.09 7.92 -1.45
C LYS A 235 -0.41 9.41 -1.21
N HIS A 236 0.48 10.19 -0.60
CA HIS A 236 1.84 9.84 -0.15
C HIS A 236 1.92 9.95 1.38
N PHE A 237 2.06 8.83 2.08
CA PHE A 237 2.03 8.82 3.56
C PHE A 237 3.19 9.66 4.12
N PRO A 238 2.98 10.56 5.12
CA PRO A 238 1.80 10.71 6.00
C PRO A 238 0.82 11.81 5.57
N GLY A 239 0.85 12.20 4.29
CA GLY A 239 0.16 13.38 3.75
C GLY A 239 1.17 14.40 3.23
N HIS A 240 1.05 14.73 1.94
CA HIS A 240 1.88 15.70 1.21
C HIS A 240 1.07 16.94 0.79
N GLY A 241 -0.18 17.04 1.23
CA GLY A 241 -1.16 18.01 0.74
C GLY A 241 -0.84 19.44 1.13
N SER A 242 -0.35 19.64 2.35
CA SER A 242 0.01 20.96 2.89
C SER A 242 1.37 21.50 2.43
N SER A 243 2.15 20.71 1.70
CA SER A 243 3.51 21.07 1.37
C SER A 243 3.61 22.29 0.45
N THR A 244 4.70 23.05 0.60
CA THR A 244 4.99 24.25 -0.21
C THR A 244 6.10 24.02 -1.24
N ARG A 245 6.74 22.84 -1.20
CA ARG A 245 7.87 22.47 -2.07
C ARG A 245 7.62 21.12 -2.73
N ASP A 246 8.43 20.82 -3.74
CA ASP A 246 8.36 19.59 -4.52
C ASP A 246 9.39 18.56 -4.02
N SER A 247 8.93 17.36 -3.65
CA SER A 247 9.79 16.27 -3.16
C SER A 247 10.72 15.70 -4.23
N HIS A 248 10.45 15.92 -5.52
CA HIS A 248 11.37 15.55 -6.60
C HIS A 248 12.66 16.38 -6.58
N LYS A 249 12.67 17.51 -5.87
CA LYS A 249 13.81 18.46 -5.81
C LYS A 249 14.53 18.43 -4.46
N GLY A 250 14.18 17.51 -3.57
CA GLY A 250 14.75 17.39 -2.24
C GLY A 250 13.68 17.08 -1.19
N ALA A 251 14.11 16.68 0.02
CA ALA A 251 13.18 16.35 1.09
C ALA A 251 12.32 17.57 1.47
N VAL A 252 11.01 17.35 1.62
CA VAL A 252 10.06 18.41 1.96
C VAL A 252 9.71 18.31 3.44
N ASP A 253 9.91 19.40 4.17
CA ASP A 253 9.50 19.52 5.56
C ASP A 253 8.11 20.14 5.65
N VAL A 254 7.14 19.38 6.18
CA VAL A 254 5.75 19.81 6.38
C VAL A 254 5.43 20.06 7.85
N THR A 255 6.43 20.05 8.76
CA THR A 255 6.21 20.13 10.21
C THR A 255 5.33 21.32 10.62
N ALA A 256 5.47 22.47 9.97
CA ALA A 256 4.70 23.67 10.29
C ALA A 256 3.33 23.74 9.59
N SER A 257 3.16 23.07 8.45
CA SER A 257 1.95 23.17 7.60
C SER A 257 0.99 22.00 7.80
N TRP A 258 1.51 20.85 8.23
CA TRP A 258 0.76 19.61 8.36
C TRP A 258 -0.18 19.64 9.55
N THR A 259 -1.35 19.04 9.37
CA THR A 259 -2.34 18.84 10.43
C THR A 259 -2.78 17.38 10.52
N PRO A 260 -3.26 16.90 11.68
CA PRO A 260 -3.75 15.53 11.83
C PRO A 260 -4.85 15.12 10.84
N GLN A 261 -5.56 16.09 10.25
CA GLN A 261 -6.57 15.82 9.22
C GLN A 261 -5.99 15.13 7.98
N GLU A 262 -4.71 15.36 7.65
CA GLU A 262 -4.05 14.72 6.51
C GLU A 262 -3.88 13.19 6.68
N LEU A 263 -3.99 12.67 7.91
CA LEU A 263 -4.02 11.21 8.16
C LEU A 263 -5.42 10.59 8.06
N GLU A 264 -6.48 11.40 8.11
CA GLU A 264 -7.85 10.85 8.16
C GLU A 264 -8.24 10.02 6.94
N PRO A 265 -7.82 10.34 5.70
CA PRO A 265 -8.07 9.47 4.55
C PRO A 265 -7.39 8.10 4.72
N PHE A 266 -6.11 8.08 5.12
CA PHE A 266 -5.40 6.83 5.39
C PHE A 266 -6.09 6.02 6.48
N ARG A 267 -6.44 6.66 7.62
CA ARG A 267 -7.11 6.00 8.73
C ARG A 267 -8.45 5.39 8.32
N SER A 268 -9.26 6.15 7.58
CA SER A 268 -10.59 5.71 7.14
C SER A 268 -10.49 4.55 6.16
N LEU A 269 -9.60 4.64 5.17
CA LEU A 269 -9.41 3.59 4.15
C LEU A 269 -8.81 2.32 4.75
N ILE A 270 -7.81 2.43 5.64
CA ILE A 270 -7.22 1.27 6.33
C ILE A 270 -8.27 0.57 7.20
N ARG A 271 -9.04 1.32 8.00
CA ARG A 271 -10.12 0.78 8.83
C ARG A 271 -11.23 0.14 7.98
N GLY A 272 -11.56 0.75 6.85
CA GLY A 272 -12.51 0.24 5.87
C GLY A 272 -12.01 -0.96 5.06
N LYS A 273 -10.74 -1.35 5.21
CA LYS A 273 -10.05 -2.38 4.41
C LYS A 273 -9.92 -2.02 2.91
N ASP A 274 -9.91 -0.74 2.60
CA ASP A 274 -9.71 -0.16 1.26
C ASP A 274 -8.26 0.33 1.06
N ALA A 275 -7.29 -0.43 1.56
CA ALA A 275 -5.87 -0.19 1.34
C ALA A 275 -5.18 -1.52 0.97
N ASP A 276 -4.81 -1.70 -0.30
CA ASP A 276 -3.99 -2.85 -0.70
C ASP A 276 -2.52 -2.62 -0.29
N LEU A 277 -1.99 -1.45 -0.68
CA LEU A 277 -0.67 -0.94 -0.29
C LEU A 277 -0.78 0.48 0.25
N VAL A 278 0.23 0.89 1.01
CA VAL A 278 0.47 2.31 1.37
C VAL A 278 1.87 2.70 0.90
N MET A 279 1.96 3.77 0.13
CA MET A 279 3.23 4.33 -0.32
C MET A 279 3.73 5.37 0.69
N SER A 280 4.96 5.20 1.19
CA SER A 280 5.63 6.12 2.10
C SER A 280 6.38 7.21 1.32
N GLY A 281 5.96 8.46 1.48
CA GLY A 281 6.55 9.59 0.78
C GLY A 281 7.88 10.05 1.38
N HIS A 282 8.67 10.75 0.58
CA HIS A 282 9.90 11.41 1.03
C HIS A 282 9.65 12.78 1.68
N VAL A 283 8.78 12.78 2.70
CA VAL A 283 8.32 13.97 3.43
C VAL A 283 8.79 13.89 4.88
N HIS A 284 9.42 14.93 5.40
CA HIS A 284 9.76 15.07 6.82
C HIS A 284 8.59 15.73 7.58
N ASN A 285 8.25 15.16 8.74
CA ASN A 285 7.25 15.72 9.64
C ASN A 285 7.67 15.53 11.11
N GLY A 286 8.22 16.58 11.71
CA GLY A 286 8.64 16.62 13.10
C GLY A 286 7.52 16.48 14.13
N GLN A 287 6.23 16.57 13.74
CA GLN A 287 5.11 16.28 14.65
C GLN A 287 4.93 14.76 14.88
N LEU A 288 5.35 13.92 13.92
CA LEU A 288 5.22 12.46 13.98
C LEU A 288 6.54 11.75 14.33
N GLN A 289 7.65 12.45 14.16
CA GLN A 289 8.99 11.91 14.31
C GLN A 289 9.57 12.25 15.69
N ALA A 290 10.51 11.41 16.14
CA ALA A 290 11.22 11.68 17.38
C ALA A 290 12.06 12.96 17.24
N LYS A 291 12.21 13.72 18.34
CA LYS A 291 13.00 14.95 18.35
C LYS A 291 14.41 14.68 17.81
N GLY A 292 14.81 15.44 16.78
CA GLY A 292 16.13 15.33 16.14
C GLY A 292 16.21 14.35 14.95
N ASP A 293 15.18 13.54 14.71
CA ASP A 293 15.11 12.73 13.48
C ASP A 293 14.71 13.62 12.30
N LYS A 294 15.65 13.83 11.37
CA LYS A 294 15.46 14.64 10.15
C LYS A 294 15.21 13.79 8.91
N ALA A 295 15.09 12.48 9.06
CA ALA A 295 14.85 11.61 7.91
C ALA A 295 13.46 11.87 7.32
N PRO A 296 13.27 11.67 6.00
CA PRO A 296 11.93 11.57 5.46
C PRO A 296 11.17 10.40 6.10
N MET A 297 9.84 10.46 6.08
CA MET A 297 8.96 9.45 6.67
C MET A 297 9.28 8.04 6.16
N SER A 298 9.56 7.88 4.86
CA SER A 298 9.98 6.61 4.26
C SER A 298 11.22 5.96 4.90
N LEU A 299 12.07 6.73 5.59
CA LEU A 299 13.30 6.28 6.25
C LEU A 299 13.27 6.42 7.78
N SER A 300 12.12 6.81 8.34
CA SER A 300 11.94 7.02 9.77
C SER A 300 11.20 5.86 10.44
N PRO A 301 11.62 5.40 11.63
CA PRO A 301 10.85 4.46 12.44
C PRO A 301 9.43 4.97 12.81
N ALA A 302 9.16 6.27 12.63
CA ALA A 302 7.81 6.82 12.74
C ALA A 302 6.82 6.15 11.79
N LEU A 303 7.26 5.71 10.61
CA LEU A 303 6.42 5.03 9.63
C LEU A 303 5.78 3.77 10.21
N ALA A 304 6.57 2.84 10.76
CA ALA A 304 6.06 1.64 11.41
C ALA A 304 5.21 1.98 12.65
N ARG A 305 5.62 2.95 13.47
CA ARG A 305 4.80 3.37 14.63
C ARG A 305 3.41 3.83 14.18
N SER A 306 3.32 4.66 13.16
CA SER A 306 2.04 5.17 12.67
C SER A 306 1.24 4.12 11.91
N LEU A 307 1.82 3.45 10.90
CA LEU A 307 1.07 2.51 10.06
C LEU A 307 0.82 1.17 10.77
N ARG A 308 1.85 0.53 11.35
CA ARG A 308 1.68 -0.76 12.04
C ARG A 308 1.13 -0.59 13.45
N GLY A 309 1.59 0.44 14.17
CA GLY A 309 1.20 0.72 15.55
C GLY A 309 -0.17 1.38 15.65
N ASP A 310 -0.31 2.62 15.22
CA ASP A 310 -1.52 3.43 15.46
C ASP A 310 -2.68 3.04 14.53
N LEU A 311 -2.39 2.90 13.23
CA LEU A 311 -3.39 2.61 12.19
C LEU A 311 -3.63 1.11 11.96
N LYS A 312 -2.83 0.24 12.60
CA LYS A 312 -2.94 -1.24 12.51
C LYS A 312 -2.99 -1.77 11.06
N PHE A 313 -2.30 -1.10 10.14
CA PHE A 313 -2.19 -1.55 8.76
C PHE A 313 -1.30 -2.79 8.67
N ASN A 314 -1.85 -3.89 8.17
CA ASN A 314 -1.14 -5.18 8.02
C ASN A 314 -0.79 -5.52 6.55
N GLY A 315 -1.09 -4.62 5.61
CA GLY A 315 -0.76 -4.76 4.19
C GLY A 315 0.68 -4.37 3.86
N VAL A 316 1.01 -4.30 2.58
CA VAL A 316 2.36 -3.96 2.11
C VAL A 316 2.60 -2.45 2.20
N ILE A 317 3.71 -2.05 2.83
CA ILE A 317 4.23 -0.68 2.77
C ILE A 317 5.30 -0.64 1.68
N ILE A 318 5.17 0.31 0.76
CA ILE A 318 6.12 0.51 -0.34
C ILE A 318 6.71 1.92 -0.25
N THR A 319 7.97 2.12 -0.57
CA THR A 319 8.55 3.48 -0.62
C THR A 319 8.06 4.23 -1.86
N ASP A 320 8.08 5.56 -1.83
CA ASP A 320 8.30 6.36 -3.03
C ASP A 320 9.69 6.06 -3.64
N ASP A 321 10.01 6.60 -4.82
CA ASP A 321 11.27 6.26 -5.52
C ASP A 321 12.52 6.65 -4.71
N MET A 322 13.27 5.64 -4.26
CA MET A 322 14.49 5.80 -3.44
C MET A 322 15.62 6.50 -4.19
N GLN A 323 15.50 6.66 -5.52
CA GLN A 323 16.42 7.43 -6.35
C GLN A 323 16.01 8.91 -6.47
N MET A 324 14.93 9.39 -5.85
CA MET A 324 14.62 10.82 -5.81
C MET A 324 15.68 11.61 -5.02
N ASP A 325 15.92 12.87 -5.39
CA ASP A 325 16.90 13.75 -4.73
C ASP A 325 16.62 14.00 -3.23
N ALA A 326 15.41 13.68 -2.76
CA ALA A 326 15.07 13.69 -1.33
C ALA A 326 15.81 12.63 -0.51
N VAL A 327 16.26 11.55 -1.15
CA VAL A 327 17.01 10.45 -0.54
C VAL A 327 18.40 10.36 -1.18
N HIS A 328 18.45 10.35 -2.50
CA HIS A 328 19.68 10.31 -3.27
C HIS A 328 20.55 11.54 -2.98
N GLY A 329 21.83 11.34 -2.66
CA GLY A 329 22.78 12.38 -2.28
C GLY A 329 22.76 12.74 -0.79
N ALA A 330 21.62 12.58 -0.09
CA ALA A 330 21.54 12.77 1.37
C ALA A 330 21.93 11.52 2.16
N TYR A 331 21.73 10.33 1.58
CA TYR A 331 22.04 9.04 2.19
C TYR A 331 22.90 8.20 1.24
N SER A 332 23.88 7.47 1.81
CA SER A 332 24.48 6.36 1.07
C SER A 332 23.43 5.27 0.83
N LEU A 333 23.57 4.51 -0.27
CA LEU A 333 22.65 3.42 -0.60
C LEU A 333 22.46 2.45 0.58
N ALA A 334 23.56 2.05 1.23
CA ALA A 334 23.51 1.17 2.39
C ALA A 334 22.68 1.76 3.55
N ASN A 335 22.86 3.05 3.87
CA ASN A 335 22.07 3.70 4.91
C ASN A 335 20.59 3.84 4.51
N ALA A 336 20.30 4.21 3.26
CA ALA A 336 18.94 4.38 2.78
C ALA A 336 18.15 3.05 2.83
N VAL A 337 18.74 1.98 2.31
CA VAL A 337 18.15 0.63 2.29
C VAL A 337 17.91 0.11 3.71
N LEU A 338 18.92 0.20 4.59
CA LEU A 338 18.77 -0.28 5.97
C LEU A 338 17.74 0.54 6.74
N ARG A 339 17.69 1.86 6.54
CA ARG A 339 16.67 2.70 7.16
C ARG A 339 15.28 2.40 6.63
N ALA A 340 15.10 2.18 5.33
CA ALA A 340 13.80 1.84 4.75
C ALA A 340 13.25 0.53 5.34
N VAL A 341 14.08 -0.51 5.46
CA VAL A 341 13.67 -1.79 6.09
C VAL A 341 13.38 -1.60 7.58
N LYS A 342 14.24 -0.88 8.32
CA LYS A 342 14.02 -0.60 9.76
C LYS A 342 12.82 0.32 10.03
N ALA A 343 12.45 1.17 9.07
CA ALA A 343 11.26 2.00 9.10
C ALA A 343 9.97 1.20 8.87
N GLY A 344 10.08 -0.04 8.37
CA GLY A 344 8.97 -0.96 8.15
C GLY A 344 8.46 -1.04 6.71
N ASN A 345 9.20 -0.53 5.73
CA ASN A 345 8.87 -0.73 4.32
C ASN A 345 9.10 -2.20 3.93
N ASP A 346 8.15 -2.77 3.20
CA ASP A 346 8.25 -4.12 2.68
C ASP A 346 8.82 -4.12 1.26
N ILE A 347 8.54 -3.11 0.43
CA ILE A 347 9.07 -2.96 -0.92
C ILE A 347 9.74 -1.58 -1.06
N MET A 348 10.91 -1.54 -1.72
CA MET A 348 11.62 -0.32 -2.10
C MET A 348 11.56 -0.16 -3.62
N ILE A 349 11.17 1.04 -4.07
CA ILE A 349 11.16 1.41 -5.49
C ILE A 349 12.51 2.02 -5.86
N PHE A 350 13.09 1.55 -6.96
CA PHE A 350 14.23 2.16 -7.64
C PHE A 350 13.86 2.37 -9.11
N ALA A 351 13.27 3.52 -9.44
CA ALA A 351 12.65 3.75 -10.74
C ALA A 351 13.64 3.80 -11.92
N ASN A 352 14.96 3.81 -11.65
CA ASN A 352 16.04 3.87 -12.63
C ASN A 352 15.81 4.94 -13.70
N ASP A 353 15.41 6.12 -13.26
CA ASP A 353 15.17 7.29 -14.12
C ASP A 353 16.38 8.24 -14.10
N LYS A 354 16.37 9.24 -13.22
CA LYS A 354 17.42 10.27 -13.14
C LYS A 354 18.79 9.71 -12.75
N HIS A 355 18.83 8.77 -11.80
CA HIS A 355 20.07 8.21 -11.25
C HIS A 355 20.12 6.69 -11.49
N ALA A 356 19.93 6.27 -12.74
CA ALA A 356 19.78 4.86 -13.11
C ALA A 356 21.00 4.00 -12.74
N ASP A 357 20.73 2.89 -12.06
CA ASP A 357 21.72 1.90 -11.63
C ASP A 357 21.15 0.49 -11.89
N PRO A 358 21.46 -0.13 -13.05
CA PRO A 358 20.89 -1.42 -13.39
C PRO A 358 21.40 -2.57 -12.49
N ASP A 359 22.47 -2.34 -11.72
CA ASP A 359 23.04 -3.28 -10.73
C ASP A 359 22.40 -3.12 -9.33
N ILE A 360 21.43 -2.21 -9.17
CA ILE A 360 20.81 -1.91 -7.87
C ILE A 360 20.25 -3.13 -7.12
N PRO A 361 19.61 -4.13 -7.76
CA PRO A 361 19.09 -5.29 -7.03
C PRO A 361 20.20 -6.08 -6.33
N GLY A 362 21.32 -6.31 -7.02
CA GLY A 362 22.47 -7.03 -6.46
C GLY A 362 23.12 -6.26 -5.30
N LYS A 363 23.22 -4.93 -5.41
CA LYS A 363 23.73 -4.07 -4.33
C LYS A 363 22.84 -4.12 -3.09
N VAL A 364 21.52 -4.02 -3.28
CA VAL A 364 20.52 -4.13 -2.19
C VAL A 364 20.58 -5.50 -1.53
N ALA A 365 20.67 -6.58 -2.33
CA ALA A 365 20.80 -7.94 -1.83
C ALA A 365 22.04 -8.12 -0.95
N LEU A 366 23.19 -7.62 -1.39
CA LEU A 366 24.43 -7.67 -0.61
C LEU A 366 24.30 -6.93 0.73
N ILE A 367 23.82 -5.68 0.70
CA ILE A 367 23.63 -4.84 1.89
C ILE A 367 22.72 -5.54 2.92
N LEU A 368 21.56 -6.03 2.48
CA LEU A 368 20.58 -6.62 3.37
C LEU A 368 21.00 -8.00 3.87
N LYS A 369 21.67 -8.80 3.05
CA LYS A 369 22.22 -10.10 3.47
C LYS A 369 23.27 -9.92 4.56
N GLU A 370 24.22 -9.00 4.37
CA GLU A 370 25.25 -8.72 5.38
C GLU A 370 24.65 -8.17 6.68
N ALA A 371 23.67 -7.26 6.57
CA ALA A 371 23.02 -6.71 7.74
C ALA A 371 22.18 -7.76 8.48
N ALA A 372 21.45 -8.63 7.78
CA ALA A 372 20.67 -9.69 8.38
C ALA A 372 21.52 -10.78 9.06
N ALA A 373 22.76 -11.00 8.59
CA ALA A 373 23.72 -11.88 9.25
C ALA A 373 24.23 -11.31 10.59
N LYS A 374 24.27 -9.97 10.72
CA LYS A 374 24.77 -9.26 11.90
C LYS A 374 23.67 -8.84 12.89
N ASP A 375 22.47 -8.55 12.38
CA ASP A 375 21.35 -8.00 13.13
C ASP A 375 20.09 -8.88 12.94
N PRO A 376 19.74 -9.71 13.94
CA PRO A 376 18.54 -10.55 13.90
C PRO A 376 17.23 -9.77 13.71
N ALA A 377 17.18 -8.48 14.05
CA ALA A 377 16.01 -7.66 13.82
C ALA A 377 15.82 -7.35 12.31
N VAL A 378 16.91 -7.13 11.58
CA VAL A 378 16.86 -6.96 10.11
C VAL A 378 16.39 -8.25 9.46
N ARG A 379 16.89 -9.41 9.90
CA ARG A 379 16.43 -10.71 9.41
C ARG A 379 14.91 -10.90 9.62
N ARG A 380 14.40 -10.62 10.82
CA ARG A 380 12.97 -10.70 11.11
C ARG A 380 12.14 -9.72 10.28
N ALA A 381 12.66 -8.51 10.02
CA ALA A 381 11.98 -7.54 9.16
C ALA A 381 11.84 -8.08 7.73
N ILE A 382 12.91 -8.63 7.14
CA ILE A 382 12.88 -9.25 5.80
C ILE A 382 11.86 -10.40 5.76
N ASP A 383 11.87 -11.29 6.75
CA ASP A 383 10.96 -12.43 6.82
C ASP A 383 9.49 -11.97 6.94
N ALA A 384 9.21 -10.95 7.75
CA ALA A 384 7.88 -10.38 7.89
C ALA A 384 7.40 -9.71 6.59
N SER A 385 8.26 -8.91 5.95
CA SER A 385 7.95 -8.25 4.68
C SER A 385 7.67 -9.25 3.58
N TYR A 386 8.51 -10.28 3.44
CA TYR A 386 8.28 -11.38 2.50
C TYR A 386 6.90 -12.03 2.70
N ALA A 387 6.51 -12.32 3.95
CA ALA A 387 5.20 -12.88 4.24
C ALA A 387 4.04 -11.97 3.81
N ARG A 388 4.16 -10.63 3.95
CA ARG A 388 3.13 -9.68 3.47
C ARG A 388 3.05 -9.66 1.95
N ILE A 389 4.20 -9.64 1.28
CA ILE A 389 4.31 -9.60 -0.17
C ILE A 389 3.73 -10.87 -0.79
N VAL A 390 4.06 -12.05 -0.24
CA VAL A 390 3.48 -13.33 -0.69
C VAL A 390 1.97 -13.34 -0.53
N ARG A 391 1.43 -12.90 0.61
CA ARG A 391 -0.03 -12.81 0.79
C ARG A 391 -0.69 -11.91 -0.25
N MET A 392 -0.12 -10.73 -0.47
CA MET A 392 -0.61 -9.77 -1.47
C MET A 392 -0.56 -10.37 -2.89
N LYS A 393 0.54 -11.03 -3.26
CA LYS A 393 0.69 -11.66 -4.57
C LYS A 393 -0.24 -12.86 -4.75
N ASN A 394 -0.49 -13.64 -3.71
CA ASN A 394 -1.47 -14.73 -3.76
C ASN A 394 -2.89 -14.22 -4.01
N TRP A 395 -3.24 -13.03 -3.52
CA TRP A 395 -4.52 -12.42 -3.86
C TRP A 395 -4.68 -12.18 -5.38
N LEU A 396 -3.60 -11.86 -6.11
CA LEU A 396 -3.62 -11.75 -7.57
C LEU A 396 -3.88 -13.08 -8.29
N LEU A 397 -3.55 -14.21 -7.65
CA LEU A 397 -3.75 -15.56 -8.20
C LEU A 397 -5.14 -16.13 -7.90
N THR A 398 -5.84 -15.62 -6.89
CA THR A 398 -7.20 -16.09 -6.59
C THR A 398 -8.14 -15.77 -7.76
N THR A 399 -8.79 -16.78 -8.31
CA THR A 399 -9.86 -16.59 -9.30
C THR A 399 -11.08 -15.99 -8.61
N ASN A 400 -11.83 -15.13 -9.29
CA ASN A 400 -13.12 -14.63 -8.80
C ASN A 400 -14.13 -15.80 -8.74
N SER A 401 -14.19 -16.52 -7.63
CA SER A 401 -15.29 -17.46 -7.34
C SER A 401 -16.66 -16.77 -7.24
N ILE A 402 -16.68 -15.43 -7.28
CA ILE A 402 -17.90 -14.61 -7.30
C ILE A 402 -18.66 -14.74 -8.64
N ALA A 403 -18.01 -15.12 -9.74
CA ALA A 403 -18.71 -15.39 -11.00
C ALA A 403 -19.47 -16.73 -11.03
N ALA A 404 -19.14 -17.67 -10.13
CA ALA A 404 -19.83 -18.95 -10.02
C ALA A 404 -21.06 -18.89 -9.10
N SER A 405 -21.09 -17.98 -8.13
CA SER A 405 -22.21 -17.79 -7.21
C SER A 405 -23.27 -16.82 -7.73
N ALA A 406 -22.92 -15.90 -8.64
CA ALA A 406 -23.87 -14.97 -9.25
C ALA A 406 -24.65 -15.54 -10.46
N ARG A 407 -24.46 -16.81 -10.82
CA ARG A 407 -25.26 -17.52 -11.85
C ARG A 407 -26.28 -18.50 -11.29
N VAL A 408 -26.38 -18.64 -9.97
CA VAL A 408 -27.47 -19.39 -9.34
C VAL A 408 -28.46 -18.36 -8.80
N ASN A 409 -29.36 -17.93 -9.68
CA ASN A 409 -30.60 -17.31 -9.25
C ASN A 409 -31.47 -18.42 -8.62
N PRO A 410 -31.83 -18.38 -7.32
CA PRO A 410 -32.61 -19.46 -6.70
C PRO A 410 -34.06 -19.50 -7.18
N ASP A 411 -34.52 -18.52 -7.97
CA ASP A 411 -35.86 -18.52 -8.56
C ASP A 411 -35.88 -19.08 -9.98
N THR A 412 -35.54 -20.36 -10.12
CA THR A 412 -36.07 -21.14 -11.24
C THR A 412 -36.91 -22.30 -10.72
N GLN A 413 -38.18 -22.26 -11.11
CA GLN A 413 -39.22 -23.26 -10.89
C GLN A 413 -38.74 -24.70 -11.16
N ALA A 414 -37.69 -24.87 -11.99
CA ALA A 414 -37.05 -26.13 -12.35
C ALA A 414 -36.40 -26.92 -11.19
N LEU A 415 -35.99 -26.29 -10.07
CA LEU A 415 -35.38 -27.02 -8.94
C LEU A 415 -36.42 -27.69 -8.00
N ARG A 416 -37.70 -27.35 -8.11
CA ARG A 416 -38.77 -27.99 -7.33
C ARG A 416 -39.23 -29.33 -7.93
N ASP A 417 -39.00 -29.52 -9.22
CA ASP A 417 -39.44 -30.71 -9.97
C ASP A 417 -38.41 -31.87 -9.96
N LEU A 418 -37.24 -31.67 -9.33
CA LEU A 418 -36.26 -32.73 -9.17
C LEU A 418 -36.61 -33.67 -8.02
N SER A 419 -36.67 -34.97 -8.35
CA SER A 419 -36.91 -36.06 -7.39
C SER A 419 -35.95 -35.99 -6.20
N ALA A 420 -36.40 -36.43 -5.02
CA ALA A 420 -35.60 -36.45 -3.79
C ALA A 420 -34.26 -37.19 -3.97
N SER A 421 -34.24 -38.22 -4.82
CA SER A 421 -33.05 -39.01 -5.14
C SER A 421 -31.97 -38.19 -5.86
N THR A 422 -32.35 -37.27 -6.75
CA THR A 422 -31.38 -36.44 -7.49
C THR A 422 -30.77 -35.35 -6.60
N ARG A 423 -31.52 -34.85 -5.61
CA ARG A 423 -31.02 -33.91 -4.60
C ARG A 423 -29.95 -34.55 -3.69
N ALA A 424 -30.11 -35.83 -3.35
CA ALA A 424 -29.17 -36.55 -2.50
C ALA A 424 -27.80 -36.78 -3.20
N VAL A 425 -27.81 -37.08 -4.50
CA VAL A 425 -26.58 -37.29 -5.29
C VAL A 425 -25.76 -36.00 -5.42
N LEU A 426 -26.41 -34.88 -5.76
CA LEU A 426 -25.75 -33.57 -5.84
C LEU A 426 -25.17 -33.11 -4.49
N SER A 427 -25.85 -33.39 -3.39
CA SER A 427 -25.36 -33.06 -2.05
C SER A 427 -24.16 -33.93 -1.63
N ALA A 428 -24.12 -35.20 -2.05
CA ALA A 428 -23.00 -36.10 -1.78
C ALA A 428 -21.73 -35.74 -2.58
N GLU A 429 -21.87 -35.31 -3.84
CA GLU A 429 -20.73 -34.85 -4.67
C GLU A 429 -20.13 -33.55 -4.15
N LEU A 430 -20.96 -32.60 -3.70
CA LEU A 430 -20.52 -31.37 -3.02
C LEU A 430 -19.74 -31.65 -1.72
N MET A 431 -20.13 -32.68 -0.97
CA MET A 431 -19.43 -33.10 0.25
C MET A 431 -18.11 -33.83 -0.04
N GLN A 432 -17.99 -34.56 -1.16
CA GLN A 432 -16.74 -35.22 -1.55
C GLN A 432 -15.70 -34.24 -2.12
N ALA A 433 -16.14 -33.20 -2.84
CA ALA A 433 -15.25 -32.14 -3.33
C ALA A 433 -14.54 -31.40 -2.18
N ASN A 434 -15.19 -31.27 -1.02
CA ASN A 434 -14.66 -30.56 0.15
C ASN A 434 -13.73 -31.42 1.03
N ARG A 435 -13.52 -32.71 0.71
CA ARG A 435 -12.65 -33.64 1.46
C ARG A 435 -11.32 -33.96 0.78
N ARG A 436 -11.07 -33.49 -0.44
CA ARG A 436 -9.85 -33.84 -1.20
C ARG A 436 -8.64 -32.90 -1.00
N ASP A 437 -8.73 -31.88 -0.13
CA ASP A 437 -7.62 -30.95 0.15
C ASP A 437 -6.88 -31.20 1.48
N VAL A 438 -6.86 -32.44 2.01
CA VAL A 438 -6.03 -32.80 3.17
C VAL A 438 -5.36 -34.16 2.98
N ARG A 439 -4.11 -34.13 2.47
CA ARG A 439 -2.95 -35.03 2.71
C ARG A 439 -2.22 -35.41 1.42
N LEU A 440 -0.98 -34.94 1.30
CA LEU A 440 0.14 -35.74 0.80
C LEU A 440 1.47 -35.14 1.26
N ALA A 441 2.05 -35.75 2.29
CA ALA A 441 3.47 -35.73 2.58
C ALA A 441 3.94 -37.19 2.61
N LEU A 442 4.90 -37.49 1.73
CA LEU A 442 5.70 -38.73 1.63
C LEU A 442 6.60 -38.90 2.89
N PRO A 443 7.16 -40.09 3.26
CA PRO A 443 8.12 -40.81 2.40
C PRO A 443 8.20 -42.37 2.49
N GLY A 444 8.58 -42.97 1.36
CA GLY A 444 9.73 -43.88 1.21
C GLY A 444 9.72 -45.29 1.85
N GLY A 445 10.00 -46.30 1.02
CA GLY A 445 10.93 -47.39 1.42
C GLY A 445 10.43 -48.84 1.32
N VAL A 446 10.57 -49.46 0.14
CA VAL A 446 11.27 -50.74 -0.15
C VAL A 446 10.92 -52.04 0.62
N LEU A 447 10.61 -53.11 -0.17
CA LEU A 447 10.76 -54.58 0.02
C LEU A 447 10.39 -55.17 1.40
N PHE A 448 9.41 -56.05 1.58
CA PHE A 448 9.08 -57.31 0.89
C PHE A 448 7.57 -57.56 0.98
#